data_AF-A0A369H326-F1
#
_entry.id   AF-A0A369H326-F1
#
_cell.length_a   1.000
_cell.length_b   1.000
_cell.length_c   1.000
_cell.angle_alpha   90.00
_cell.angle_beta   90.00
_cell.angle_gamma   90.00
#
_symmetry.space_group_name_H-M   'P 1'
#
loop_
_entity.id
_entity.type
_entity.pdbx_description
1 polymer ?
#
loop_
_entity_poly.entity_id
_entity_poly.type
_entity_poly.pdbx_seq_one_letter_code
_entity_poly.pdbx_strand_id
1 'polypeptide(L)'
;MSNKMSRPKPPPPGTEEASSTLNLGEFQHVDTLTLSEAALVLNALVTKRRNDRKNVNETEMLNQTLSYLDHFARFTQKENVEAVERLLSSQKGLAKFERAQLGSLCCENADEAKTLIPSLADKITDEDLQELLDEISKLQNR
;
A
#
# COMPACT_ATOMS: atom_id res chain seq x y z
N MET A 1 8.36 -16.77 -46.58
CA MET A 1 7.04 -16.60 -45.95
C MET A 1 7.27 -16.44 -44.45
N SER A 2 7.08 -15.24 -43.92
CA SER A 2 7.39 -14.93 -42.51
C SER A 2 6.22 -15.33 -41.62
N ASN A 3 6.46 -16.25 -40.70
CA ASN A 3 5.46 -16.78 -39.79
C ASN A 3 5.10 -15.68 -38.76
N LYS A 4 3.90 -15.10 -38.87
CA LYS A 4 3.39 -14.14 -37.87
C LYS A 4 3.18 -14.91 -36.57
N MET A 5 4.13 -14.83 -35.64
CA MET A 5 3.93 -15.31 -34.28
C MET A 5 2.79 -14.49 -33.66
N SER A 6 1.66 -15.15 -33.47
CA SER A 6 0.53 -14.61 -32.72
C SER A 6 0.97 -14.32 -31.30
N ARG A 7 0.69 -13.11 -30.79
CA ARG A 7 0.92 -12.79 -29.38
C ARG A 7 0.06 -13.76 -28.55
N PRO A 8 0.66 -14.54 -27.62
CA PRO A 8 -0.12 -15.39 -26.74
C PRO A 8 -1.14 -14.53 -26.00
N LYS A 9 -2.37 -15.05 -25.90
CA LYS A 9 -3.46 -14.39 -25.18
C LYS A 9 -2.97 -14.13 -23.75
N PRO A 10 -3.19 -12.93 -23.18
CA PRO A 10 -2.88 -12.69 -21.78
C PRO A 10 -3.51 -13.80 -20.94
N PRO A 11 -2.82 -14.28 -19.89
CA PRO A 11 -3.47 -15.17 -18.94
C PRO A 11 -4.77 -14.51 -18.48
N PRO A 12 -5.86 -15.29 -18.31
CA PRO A 12 -7.08 -14.72 -17.73
C PRO A 12 -6.69 -14.03 -16.42
N PRO A 13 -7.19 -12.80 -16.18
CA PRO A 13 -6.89 -12.10 -14.94
C PRO A 13 -7.18 -13.05 -13.79
N GLY A 14 -6.19 -13.21 -12.91
CA GLY A 14 -6.36 -14.01 -11.70
C GLY A 14 -7.52 -13.43 -10.87
N THR A 15 -8.08 -14.25 -9.99
CA THR A 15 -9.02 -13.77 -8.98
C THR A 15 -8.22 -12.96 -7.96
N GLU A 16 -8.19 -11.64 -8.10
CA GLU A 16 -7.53 -10.68 -7.19
C GLU A 16 -8.26 -10.66 -5.82
N GLU A 17 -7.97 -11.65 -4.99
CA GLU A 17 -8.63 -11.89 -3.71
C GLU A 17 -7.64 -11.76 -2.54
N ALA A 18 -7.93 -10.81 -1.64
CA ALA A 18 -7.22 -10.61 -0.39
C ALA A 18 -8.01 -11.19 0.79
N SER A 19 -8.15 -12.53 0.81
CA SER A 19 -8.82 -13.26 1.89
C SER A 19 -7.79 -13.77 2.91
N SER A 20 -8.11 -14.82 3.69
CA SER A 20 -7.14 -15.53 4.52
C SER A 20 -5.95 -16.06 3.70
N THR A 21 -6.18 -16.38 2.42
CA THR A 21 -5.12 -16.65 1.45
C THR A 21 -5.04 -15.50 0.46
N LEU A 22 -3.84 -14.93 0.31
CA LEU A 22 -3.59 -13.88 -0.68
C LEU A 22 -3.44 -14.50 -2.07
N ASN A 23 -4.36 -14.17 -2.96
CA ASN A 23 -4.32 -14.49 -4.37
C ASN A 23 -4.43 -13.19 -5.15
N LEU A 24 -3.32 -12.51 -5.41
CA LEU A 24 -3.35 -11.16 -6.01
C LEU A 24 -3.16 -11.19 -7.53
N GLY A 25 -3.26 -12.35 -8.16
CA GLY A 25 -3.09 -12.50 -9.61
C GLY A 25 -1.74 -11.93 -10.11
N GLU A 26 -1.80 -10.98 -11.05
CA GLU A 26 -0.59 -10.33 -11.57
C GLU A 26 0.11 -9.41 -10.55
N PHE A 27 -0.59 -9.02 -9.48
CA PHE A 27 -0.05 -8.20 -8.40
C PHE A 27 0.60 -9.02 -7.29
N GLN A 28 0.68 -10.34 -7.45
CA GLN A 28 1.37 -11.20 -6.50
C GLN A 28 2.85 -10.80 -6.39
N HIS A 29 3.31 -10.49 -5.18
CA HIS A 29 4.68 -10.05 -4.86
C HIS A 29 5.12 -8.67 -5.43
N VAL A 30 4.21 -7.94 -6.07
CA VAL A 30 4.48 -6.58 -6.56
C VAL A 30 4.66 -5.62 -5.38
N ASP A 31 5.46 -4.57 -5.59
CA ASP A 31 5.62 -3.50 -4.60
C ASP A 31 4.29 -2.77 -4.35
N THR A 32 4.06 -2.45 -3.09
CA THR A 32 2.82 -1.84 -2.62
C THR A 32 3.14 -0.54 -1.90
N LEU A 33 2.18 0.38 -1.92
CA LEU A 33 2.26 1.64 -1.20
C LEU A 33 1.15 1.69 -0.17
N THR A 34 1.48 2.13 1.04
CA THR A 34 0.51 2.67 2.00
C THR A 34 -0.13 3.94 1.44
N LEU A 35 -1.28 4.36 2.00
CA LEU A 35 -1.90 5.63 1.63
C LEU A 35 -0.94 6.81 1.80
N SER A 36 -0.16 6.81 2.87
CA SER A 36 0.81 7.87 3.16
C SER A 36 1.98 7.91 2.18
N GLU A 37 2.51 6.75 1.76
CA GLU A 37 3.52 6.67 0.71
C GLU A 37 2.97 7.13 -0.65
N ALA A 38 1.75 6.68 -0.99
CA ALA A 38 1.08 7.10 -2.22
C ALA A 38 0.85 8.63 -2.25
N ALA A 39 0.47 9.22 -1.11
CA ALA A 39 0.30 10.66 -0.97
C ALA A 39 1.60 11.42 -1.26
N LEU A 40 2.72 10.99 -0.67
CA LEU A 40 4.04 11.61 -0.91
C LEU A 40 4.45 11.52 -2.38
N VAL A 41 4.35 10.33 -2.97
CA VAL A 41 4.77 10.07 -4.36
C VAL A 41 3.94 10.91 -5.34
N LEU A 42 2.61 10.92 -5.19
CA LEU A 42 1.73 11.63 -6.10
C LEU A 42 1.87 13.15 -5.96
N ASN A 43 1.95 13.68 -4.74
CA ASN A 43 2.17 15.12 -4.52
C ASN A 43 3.52 15.59 -5.08
N ALA A 44 4.60 14.80 -4.89
CA ALA A 44 5.90 15.10 -5.47
C ALA A 44 5.86 15.08 -7.01
N LEU A 45 5.18 14.10 -7.60
CA LEU A 45 5.02 13.97 -9.05
C LEU A 45 4.23 15.15 -9.65
N VAL A 46 3.12 15.53 -9.04
CA VAL A 46 2.29 16.67 -9.48
C VAL A 46 3.08 17.98 -9.38
N THR A 47 3.74 18.21 -8.25
CA THR A 47 4.59 19.40 -8.04
C THR A 47 5.69 19.49 -9.10
N LYS A 48 6.38 18.37 -9.38
CA LYS A 48 7.41 18.32 -10.42
C LYS A 48 6.85 18.65 -11.80
N ARG A 49 5.69 18.09 -12.18
CA ARG A 49 5.08 18.36 -13.50
C ARG A 49 4.66 19.81 -13.66
N ARG A 50 4.13 20.44 -12.60
CA ARG A 50 3.79 21.87 -12.57
C ARG A 50 5.04 22.73 -12.79
N ASN A 51 6.13 22.43 -12.09
CA ASN A 51 7.41 23.14 -12.22
C ASN A 51 8.03 22.98 -13.62
N ASP A 52 7.95 21.78 -14.21
CA ASP A 52 8.44 21.50 -15.56
C ASP A 52 7.60 22.13 -16.69
N ARG A 53 6.51 22.86 -16.37
CA ARG A 53 5.49 23.36 -17.32
C ARG A 53 4.95 22.27 -18.26
N LYS A 54 5.00 21.01 -17.84
CA LYS A 54 4.37 19.91 -18.56
C LYS A 54 2.88 19.96 -18.28
N ASN A 55 2.07 19.53 -19.24
CA ASN A 55 0.64 19.32 -19.00
C ASN A 55 0.51 18.32 -17.85
N VAL A 56 0.14 18.83 -16.68
CA VAL A 56 -0.40 18.02 -15.61
C VAL A 56 -1.75 17.60 -16.17
N ASN A 57 -1.86 16.40 -16.72
CA ASN A 57 -3.15 15.84 -17.12
C ASN A 57 -3.95 15.62 -15.83
N GLU A 58 -4.50 16.71 -15.28
CA GLU A 58 -5.33 16.76 -14.08
C GLU A 58 -6.69 16.17 -14.43
N THR A 59 -6.71 14.85 -14.50
CA THR A 59 -7.94 14.08 -14.66
C THR A 59 -8.77 14.17 -13.38
N GLU A 60 -10.08 14.10 -13.51
CA GLU A 60 -11.00 14.03 -12.38
C GLU A 60 -10.62 12.91 -11.40
N MET A 61 -10.26 11.73 -11.94
CA MET A 61 -9.78 10.59 -11.15
C MET A 61 -8.56 10.94 -10.30
N LEU A 62 -7.55 11.61 -10.88
CA LEU A 62 -6.36 12.04 -10.13
C LEU A 62 -6.73 13.01 -9.00
N ASN A 63 -7.61 13.98 -9.27
CA ASN A 63 -8.03 14.94 -8.25
C ASN A 63 -8.81 14.25 -7.12
N GLN A 64 -9.68 13.29 -7.43
CA GLN A 64 -10.37 12.48 -6.43
C GLN A 64 -9.40 11.62 -5.62
N THR A 65 -8.41 11.00 -6.27
CA THR A 65 -7.37 10.22 -5.57
C THR A 65 -6.55 11.10 -4.62
N LEU A 66 -6.10 12.28 -5.07
CA LEU A 66 -5.36 13.21 -4.22
C LEU A 66 -6.20 13.67 -3.03
N SER A 67 -7.48 13.98 -3.26
CA SER A 67 -8.41 14.35 -2.18
C SER A 67 -8.60 13.21 -1.18
N TYR A 68 -8.77 11.98 -1.64
CA TYR A 68 -8.84 10.81 -0.77
C TYR A 68 -7.57 10.65 0.07
N LEU A 69 -6.40 10.73 -0.56
CA LEU A 69 -5.12 10.59 0.13
C LEU A 69 -4.88 11.71 1.15
N ASP A 70 -5.31 12.93 0.86
CA ASP A 70 -5.23 14.06 1.80
C ASP A 70 -6.04 13.82 3.08
N HIS A 71 -7.21 13.18 2.97
CA HIS A 71 -8.08 12.88 4.12
C HIS A 71 -7.67 11.62 4.88
N PHE A 72 -7.16 10.60 4.19
CA PHE A 72 -6.96 9.26 4.76
C PHE A 72 -5.50 8.86 4.98
N ALA A 73 -4.52 9.60 4.45
CA ALA A 73 -3.12 9.37 4.79
C ALA A 73 -2.88 9.67 6.28
N ARG A 74 -2.39 8.66 7.01
CA ARG A 74 -2.17 8.74 8.47
C ARG A 74 -0.85 9.41 8.85
N PHE A 75 0.07 9.49 7.90
CA PHE A 75 1.41 10.02 8.10
C PHE A 75 1.69 11.06 7.01
N THR A 76 1.79 12.32 7.40
CA THR A 76 2.00 13.44 6.47
C THR A 76 3.43 13.96 6.44
N GLN A 77 4.19 13.76 7.53
CA GLN A 77 5.61 14.09 7.56
C GLN A 77 6.42 12.95 6.92
N LYS A 78 7.35 13.32 6.04
CA LYS A 78 8.15 12.37 5.28
C LYS A 78 8.95 11.44 6.19
N GLU A 79 9.49 11.99 7.28
CA GLU A 79 10.29 11.26 8.26
C GLU A 79 9.47 10.18 8.97
N ASN A 80 8.19 10.45 9.25
CA ASN A 80 7.27 9.49 9.85
C ASN A 80 6.91 8.39 8.85
N VAL A 81 6.65 8.73 7.58
CA VAL A 81 6.40 7.74 6.53
C VAL A 81 7.59 6.80 6.38
N GLU A 82 8.81 7.32 6.32
CA GLU A 82 10.03 6.51 6.24
C GLU A 82 10.25 5.67 7.51
N ALA A 83 9.86 6.16 8.68
CA ALA A 83 9.94 5.38 9.92
C ALA A 83 8.96 4.21 9.93
N VAL A 84 7.72 4.44 9.48
CA VAL A 84 6.70 3.38 9.33
C VAL A 84 7.14 2.35 8.29
N GLU A 85 7.68 2.79 7.15
CA GLU A 85 8.23 1.88 6.12
C GLU A 85 9.33 0.97 6.69
N ARG A 86 10.25 1.51 7.49
CA ARG A 86 11.29 0.71 8.15
C ARG A 86 10.74 -0.31 9.15
N LEU A 87 9.75 0.07 9.95
CA LEU A 87 9.09 -0.84 10.89
C LEU A 87 8.42 -1.98 10.13
N LEU A 88 7.64 -1.67 9.11
CA LEU A 88 6.91 -2.65 8.31
C LEU A 88 7.84 -3.54 7.48
N SER A 89 8.91 -2.99 6.88
CA SER A 89 9.85 -3.74 6.06
C SER A 89 10.70 -4.72 6.86
N SER A 90 10.87 -4.47 8.18
CA SER A 90 11.53 -5.40 9.11
C SER A 90 10.74 -6.72 9.28
N GLN A 91 9.42 -6.70 9.04
CA GLN A 91 8.53 -7.86 9.16
C GLN A 91 8.59 -8.75 7.92
N LYS A 92 9.72 -9.45 7.75
CA LYS A 92 10.04 -10.27 6.57
C LYS A 92 9.02 -11.39 6.29
N GLY A 93 8.32 -11.88 7.32
CA GLY A 93 7.27 -12.90 7.19
C GLY A 93 5.96 -12.38 6.59
N LEU A 94 5.75 -11.07 6.58
CA LEU A 94 4.55 -10.46 6.02
C LEU A 94 4.72 -10.17 4.53
N ALA A 95 3.66 -10.40 3.75
CA ALA A 95 3.58 -9.99 2.36
C ALA A 95 3.55 -8.46 2.25
N LYS A 96 4.00 -7.93 1.12
CA LYS A 96 4.02 -6.47 0.86
C LYS A 96 2.62 -5.86 1.00
N PHE A 97 1.59 -6.55 0.47
CA PHE A 97 0.19 -6.18 0.66
C PHE A 97 -0.20 -6.02 2.13
N GLU A 98 0.16 -6.97 3.00
CA GLU A 98 -0.18 -6.93 4.43
C GLU A 98 0.49 -5.76 5.13
N ARG A 99 1.76 -5.50 4.79
CA ARG A 99 2.49 -4.33 5.29
C ARG A 99 1.80 -3.03 4.88
N ALA A 100 1.41 -2.91 3.61
CA ALA A 100 0.69 -1.73 3.13
C ALA A 100 -0.67 -1.54 3.80
N GLN A 101 -1.39 -2.64 4.09
CA GLN A 101 -2.65 -2.59 4.83
C GLN A 101 -2.43 -2.13 6.28
N LEU A 102 -1.45 -2.70 7.00
CA LEU A 102 -1.12 -2.29 8.37
C LEU A 102 -0.77 -0.79 8.46
N GLY A 103 0.04 -0.29 7.52
CA GLY A 103 0.40 1.13 7.45
C GLY A 103 -0.71 2.07 6.96
N SER A 104 -1.85 1.55 6.49
CA SER A 104 -2.97 2.34 5.97
C SER A 104 -4.19 2.32 6.87
N LEU A 105 -4.54 1.14 7.40
CA LEU A 105 -5.71 0.93 8.25
C LEU A 105 -5.47 1.45 9.67
N CYS A 106 -4.23 1.31 10.17
CA CYS A 106 -3.85 1.77 11.50
C CYS A 106 -4.77 1.24 12.62
N CYS A 107 -4.95 -0.08 12.62
CA CYS A 107 -5.76 -0.79 13.60
C CYS A 107 -5.27 -0.54 15.04
N GLU A 108 -6.21 -0.51 15.99
CA GLU A 108 -5.93 -0.25 17.40
C GLU A 108 -5.37 -1.50 18.11
N ASN A 109 -5.79 -2.68 17.68
CA ASN A 109 -5.40 -3.94 18.31
C ASN A 109 -5.21 -5.10 17.31
N ALA A 110 -4.55 -6.16 17.77
CA ALA A 110 -4.23 -7.33 16.97
C ALA A 110 -5.49 -8.06 16.42
N ASP A 111 -6.57 -8.12 17.20
CA ASP A 111 -7.83 -8.75 16.79
C ASP A 111 -8.49 -7.99 15.61
N GLU A 112 -8.54 -6.66 15.70
CA GLU A 112 -9.01 -5.81 14.60
C GLU A 112 -8.12 -5.99 13.36
N ALA A 113 -6.80 -5.99 13.52
CA ALA A 113 -5.87 -6.17 12.41
C ALA A 113 -6.03 -7.53 11.73
N LYS A 114 -6.17 -8.62 12.48
CA LYS A 114 -6.41 -9.96 11.91
C LYS A 114 -7.82 -10.11 11.34
N THR A 115 -8.80 -9.38 11.84
CA THR A 115 -10.15 -9.35 11.28
C THR A 115 -10.18 -8.63 9.93
N LEU A 116 -9.54 -7.47 9.83
CA LEU A 116 -9.51 -6.68 8.59
C LEU A 116 -8.51 -7.22 7.56
N ILE A 117 -7.43 -7.87 8.02
CA ILE A 117 -6.38 -8.44 7.18
C ILE A 117 -6.25 -9.94 7.52
N PRO A 118 -7.22 -10.77 7.09
CA PRO A 118 -7.32 -12.18 7.50
C PRO A 118 -6.10 -13.04 7.13
N SER A 119 -5.29 -12.61 6.16
CA SER A 119 -4.06 -13.30 5.79
C SER A 119 -2.93 -13.21 6.84
N LEU A 120 -3.08 -12.35 7.86
CA LEU A 120 -2.16 -12.22 8.99
C LEU A 120 -2.30 -13.33 10.03
N ALA A 121 -3.44 -14.04 10.07
CA ALA A 121 -3.86 -14.88 11.19
C ALA A 121 -2.76 -15.80 11.74
N ASP A 122 -2.04 -16.48 10.84
CA ASP A 122 -1.01 -17.48 11.16
C ASP A 122 0.44 -16.99 10.95
N LYS A 123 0.65 -15.71 10.62
CA LYS A 123 1.97 -15.18 10.23
C LYS A 123 2.70 -14.40 11.32
N ILE A 124 1.97 -13.89 12.29
CA ILE A 124 2.47 -13.07 13.39
C ILE A 124 1.63 -13.35 14.64
N THR A 125 2.28 -13.39 15.80
CA THR A 125 1.58 -13.56 17.09
C THR A 125 0.79 -12.29 17.42
N ASP A 126 -0.20 -12.41 18.31
CA ASP A 126 -0.98 -11.24 18.71
C ASP A 126 -0.11 -10.25 19.49
N GLU A 127 0.85 -10.75 20.29
CA GLU A 127 1.80 -9.94 21.03
C GLU A 127 2.74 -9.15 20.12
N ASP A 128 3.39 -9.81 19.14
CA ASP A 128 4.30 -9.15 18.21
C ASP A 128 3.56 -8.16 17.29
N LEU A 129 2.33 -8.51 16.90
CA LEU A 129 1.48 -7.62 16.11
C LEU A 129 1.06 -6.40 16.91
N GLN A 130 0.68 -6.57 18.18
CA GLN A 130 0.33 -5.44 19.04
C GLN A 130 1.52 -4.49 19.25
N GLU A 131 2.71 -5.03 19.52
CA GLU A 131 3.93 -4.21 19.65
C GLU A 131 4.19 -3.40 18.36
N LEU A 132 4.06 -4.02 17.20
CA LEU A 132 4.20 -3.34 15.90
C LEU A 132 3.15 -2.23 15.73
N LEU A 133 1.89 -2.49 16.04
CA LEU A 133 0.80 -1.51 15.93
C LEU A 133 1.03 -0.32 16.87
N ASP A 134 1.49 -0.58 18.09
CA ASP A 134 1.81 0.46 19.08
C ASP A 134 2.96 1.35 18.62
N GLU A 135 4.02 0.78 18.03
CA GLU A 135 5.13 1.55 17.46
C GLU A 135 4.71 2.40 16.25
N ILE A 136 3.87 1.84 15.38
CA ILE A 136 3.30 2.60 14.24
C ILE A 136 2.42 3.75 14.74
N SER A 137 1.61 3.51 15.77
CA SER A 137 0.69 4.52 16.34
C SER A 137 1.43 5.73 16.91
N LYS A 138 2.62 5.55 17.51
CA LYS A 138 3.47 6.65 17.99
C LYS A 138 3.90 7.62 16.90
N LEU A 139 3.91 7.19 15.64
CA LEU A 139 4.32 7.98 14.49
C LEU A 139 3.15 8.72 13.81
N GLN A 140 1.91 8.45 14.22
CA GLN A 140 0.75 9.15 13.70
C GLN A 140 0.76 10.60 14.19
N ASN A 141 0.57 11.53 13.26
CA ASN A 141 0.36 12.92 13.63
C ASN A 141 -1.05 13.05 14.22
N ARG A 142 -1.15 13.48 15.48
CA ARG A 142 -2.42 13.98 16.05
C ARG A 142 -2.72 15.37 15.50
#